data_AF-A0A5P9K1T3-F1
#
_entry.id   AF-A0A5P9K1T3-F1
#
_cell.length_a   1.000
_cell.length_b   1.000
_cell.length_c   1.000
_cell.angle_alpha   90.00
_cell.angle_beta   90.00
_cell.angle_gamma   90.00
#
_symmetry.space_group_name_H-M   'P 1'
#
loop_
_entity.id
_entity.type
_entity.pdbx_description
1 polymer ?
#
loop_
_entity_poly.entity_id
_entity_poly.type
_entity_poly.pdbx_seq_one_letter_code
_entity_poly.pdbx_strand_id
1 'polypeptide(L)'
;MEERTAVPRSHAEALLDVTPGKVDYVRTDLSIGSREIQVYRFVTPGPLDLIVVEFDDSDEPKDFRPLPWFGPEVTAEVAYQNRAIALNGLPPALDVPLSNAALNSLLDTLENRFSSSRQFSYAQPSSPVEAPEPRRRPGNAVEKQPAPQNVPAQKPAQPGPAEGPSRDELNLDIEDSVIRELARSLRPQQR
;
A
#
# COMPACT_ATOMS: atom_id res chain seq x y z
N MET A 1 -37.08 -9.49 -10.56
CA MET A 1 -35.92 -10.22 -11.12
C MET A 1 -35.20 -9.22 -12.00
N GLU A 2 -33.95 -8.90 -11.70
CA GLU A 2 -33.17 -7.94 -12.49
C GLU A 2 -32.53 -8.66 -13.67
N GLU A 3 -32.69 -8.12 -14.87
CA GLU A 3 -32.03 -8.63 -16.07
C GLU A 3 -30.64 -7.98 -16.19
N ARG A 4 -29.58 -8.80 -16.24
CA ARG A 4 -28.20 -8.33 -16.40
C ARG A 4 -27.71 -8.67 -17.80
N THR A 5 -27.36 -7.64 -18.56
CA THR A 5 -26.83 -7.77 -19.93
C THR A 5 -25.39 -7.29 -19.97
N ALA A 6 -24.50 -8.08 -20.59
CA ALA A 6 -23.13 -7.66 -20.84
C ALA A 6 -23.12 -6.59 -21.95
N VAL A 7 -22.50 -5.45 -21.68
CA VAL A 7 -22.43 -4.31 -22.61
C VAL A 7 -20.97 -4.09 -23.03
N PRO A 8 -20.66 -3.95 -24.33
CA PRO A 8 -19.32 -3.58 -24.77
C PRO A 8 -18.90 -2.23 -24.20
N ARG A 9 -17.62 -2.09 -23.86
CA ARG A 9 -17.08 -0.89 -23.17
C ARG A 9 -17.50 0.43 -23.81
N SER A 10 -17.41 0.55 -25.14
CA SER A 10 -17.77 1.78 -25.85
C SER A 10 -19.23 2.19 -25.66
N HIS A 11 -20.14 1.20 -25.59
CA HIS A 11 -21.56 1.46 -25.35
C HIS A 11 -21.80 1.84 -23.89
N ALA A 12 -21.07 1.22 -22.95
CA ALA A 12 -21.16 1.58 -21.54
C ALA A 12 -20.70 3.02 -21.28
N GLU A 13 -19.60 3.46 -21.91
CA GLU A 13 -19.11 4.84 -21.81
C GLU A 13 -20.12 5.83 -22.40
N ALA A 14 -20.68 5.55 -23.58
CA ALA A 14 -21.72 6.39 -24.18
C ALA A 14 -22.99 6.48 -23.33
N LEU A 15 -23.40 5.37 -22.69
CA LEU A 15 -24.52 5.37 -21.76
C LEU A 15 -24.20 6.15 -20.48
N LEU A 16 -22.97 6.05 -19.97
CA LEU A 16 -22.52 6.78 -18.80
C LEU A 16 -22.60 8.30 -19.02
N ASP A 17 -22.26 8.78 -20.22
CA ASP A 17 -22.31 10.20 -20.58
C ASP A 17 -23.72 10.81 -20.55
N VAL A 18 -24.77 9.99 -20.71
CA VAL A 18 -26.17 10.44 -20.68
C VAL A 18 -26.86 10.19 -19.33
N THR A 19 -26.16 9.63 -18.34
CA THR A 19 -26.75 9.37 -17.02
C THR A 19 -26.90 10.65 -16.20
N PRO A 20 -27.93 10.73 -15.33
CA PRO A 20 -28.13 11.90 -14.46
C PRO A 20 -27.08 12.02 -13.33
N GLY A 21 -26.26 10.99 -13.11
CA GLY A 21 -25.24 10.99 -12.06
C GLY A 21 -24.25 9.84 -12.21
N LYS A 22 -22.99 10.08 -11.85
CA LYS A 22 -21.90 9.10 -11.89
C LYS A 22 -21.00 9.25 -10.67
N VAL A 23 -20.39 8.14 -10.26
CA VAL A 23 -19.37 8.11 -9.22
C VAL A 23 -18.17 7.32 -9.70
N ASP A 24 -16.98 7.86 -9.45
CA ASP A 24 -15.72 7.18 -9.69
C ASP A 24 -15.09 6.90 -8.34
N TYR A 25 -14.64 5.66 -8.11
CA TYR A 25 -13.97 5.28 -6.88
C TYR A 25 -12.91 4.19 -7.12
N VAL A 26 -11.96 4.11 -6.20
CA VAL A 26 -11.01 3.00 -6.10
C VAL A 26 -11.42 2.14 -4.91
N ARG A 27 -11.62 0.84 -5.15
CA ARG A 27 -11.90 -0.13 -4.09
C ARG A 27 -10.61 -0.86 -3.68
N THR A 28 -10.38 -0.95 -2.37
CA THR A 28 -9.25 -1.65 -1.78
C THR A 28 -9.76 -2.63 -0.72
N ASP A 29 -9.51 -3.92 -0.91
CA ASP A 29 -9.87 -4.94 0.10
C ASP A 29 -8.73 -5.08 1.13
N LEU A 30 -9.08 -5.14 2.42
CA LEU A 30 -8.15 -5.31 3.54
C LEU A 30 -8.70 -6.37 4.51
N SER A 31 -7.82 -7.23 5.03
CA SER A 31 -8.18 -8.19 6.07
C SER A 31 -7.88 -7.63 7.47
N ILE A 32 -8.88 -7.60 8.36
CA ILE A 32 -8.73 -7.25 9.77
C ILE A 32 -9.10 -8.47 10.62
N GLY A 33 -8.09 -9.09 11.25
CA GLY A 33 -8.30 -10.31 12.03
C GLY A 33 -8.81 -11.44 11.13
N SER A 34 -10.05 -11.88 11.36
CA SER A 34 -10.71 -12.93 10.58
C SER A 34 -11.71 -12.41 9.53
N ARG A 35 -11.76 -11.10 9.29
CA ARG A 35 -12.77 -10.47 8.43
C ARG A 35 -12.16 -9.68 7.29
N GLU A 36 -12.89 -9.61 6.19
CA GLU A 36 -12.57 -8.74 5.06
C GLU A 36 -13.35 -7.42 5.17
N ILE A 37 -12.66 -6.32 4.93
CA ILE A 37 -13.25 -4.99 4.80
C ILE A 37 -12.91 -4.40 3.43
N GLN A 38 -13.77 -3.51 2.96
CA GLN A 38 -13.63 -2.86 1.66
C GLN A 38 -13.53 -1.35 1.88
N VAL A 39 -12.42 -0.76 1.45
CA VAL A 39 -12.22 0.70 1.48
C VAL A 39 -12.52 1.26 0.09
N TYR A 40 -13.51 2.15 0.01
CA TYR A 40 -13.92 2.86 -1.19
C TYR A 40 -13.41 4.30 -1.13
N ARG A 41 -12.48 4.64 -2.02
CA ARG A 41 -11.96 6.01 -2.18
C ARG A 41 -12.60 6.67 -3.39
N PHE A 42 -13.57 7.54 -3.16
CA PHE A 42 -14.23 8.30 -4.21
C PHE A 42 -13.31 9.41 -4.75
N VAL A 43 -13.38 9.62 -6.06
CA VAL A 43 -12.62 10.63 -6.80
C VAL A 43 -13.57 11.65 -7.44
N THR A 44 -14.72 11.16 -7.93
CA THR A 44 -15.82 11.95 -8.50
C THR A 44 -17.09 11.61 -7.72
N PRO A 45 -17.86 12.60 -7.19
CA PRO A 45 -17.78 14.05 -7.39
C PRO A 45 -16.71 14.78 -6.55
N GLY A 46 -16.01 14.08 -5.67
CA GLY A 46 -14.87 14.61 -4.91
C GLY A 46 -14.29 13.54 -3.98
N PRO A 47 -13.31 13.90 -3.14
CA PRO A 47 -12.68 12.97 -2.22
C PRO A 47 -13.61 12.59 -1.06
N LEU A 48 -13.86 11.30 -0.92
CA LEU A 48 -14.54 10.70 0.23
C LEU A 48 -14.02 9.27 0.39
N ASP A 49 -13.62 8.88 1.60
CA ASP A 49 -13.23 7.52 1.91
C ASP A 49 -14.36 6.85 2.73
N LEU A 50 -14.88 5.72 2.27
CA LEU A 50 -15.85 4.89 2.99
C LEU A 50 -15.29 3.51 3.27
N ILE A 51 -15.54 3.00 4.47
CA ILE A 51 -15.16 1.66 4.87
C ILE A 51 -16.44 0.84 4.99
N VAL A 52 -16.53 -0.23 4.22
CA VAL A 52 -17.63 -1.19 4.27
C VAL A 52 -17.13 -2.47 4.92
N VAL A 53 -17.85 -2.92 5.93
CA VAL A 53 -17.60 -4.19 6.61
C VAL A 53 -18.72 -5.13 6.22
N GLU A 54 -18.36 -6.27 5.64
CA GLU A 54 -19.31 -7.34 5.33
C GLU A 54 -19.38 -8.32 6.51
N PHE A 55 -20.59 -8.77 6.82
CA PHE A 55 -20.88 -9.71 7.90
C PHE A 55 -21.62 -10.91 7.30
N ASP A 56 -21.24 -12.12 7.73
CA ASP A 56 -21.88 -13.34 7.25
C ASP A 56 -23.24 -13.57 7.94
N ASP A 57 -23.36 -13.12 9.20
CA ASP A 57 -24.57 -13.25 10.01
C ASP A 57 -25.15 -11.89 10.40
N SER A 58 -26.47 -11.85 10.53
CA SER A 58 -27.27 -10.67 10.89
C SER A 58 -27.09 -10.20 12.35
N ASP A 59 -26.61 -11.06 13.25
CA ASP A 59 -26.35 -10.70 14.66
C ASP A 59 -24.92 -10.19 14.90
N GLU A 60 -23.98 -10.53 14.02
CA GLU A 60 -22.56 -10.18 14.11
C GLU A 60 -22.25 -8.66 14.11
N PRO A 61 -23.03 -7.78 13.45
CA PRO A 61 -22.79 -6.34 13.49
C PRO A 61 -22.90 -5.73 14.90
N LYS A 62 -23.69 -6.32 15.81
CA LYS A 62 -23.93 -5.77 17.16
C LYS A 62 -22.69 -5.83 18.04
N ASP A 63 -21.88 -6.86 17.86
CA ASP A 63 -20.64 -7.08 18.61
C ASP A 63 -19.42 -6.50 17.91
N PHE A 64 -19.60 -5.93 16.72
CA PHE A 64 -18.53 -5.29 15.99
C PHE A 64 -17.98 -4.10 16.79
N ARG A 65 -16.65 -4.01 16.83
CA ARG A 65 -15.93 -2.88 17.42
C ARG A 65 -15.08 -2.25 16.33
N PRO A 66 -15.44 -1.06 15.84
CA PRO A 66 -14.68 -0.39 14.81
C PRO A 66 -13.27 -0.08 15.31
N LEU A 67 -12.28 -0.17 14.42
CA LEU A 67 -10.90 0.18 14.76
C LEU A 67 -10.76 1.68 14.99
N PRO A 68 -9.75 2.14 15.75
CA PRO A 68 -9.55 3.56 16.03
C PRO A 68 -9.38 4.46 14.79
N TRP A 69 -9.00 3.89 13.64
CA TRP A 69 -8.87 4.62 12.38
C TRP A 69 -10.16 4.70 11.57
N PHE A 70 -11.22 4.00 11.99
CA PHE A 70 -12.52 4.13 11.36
C PHE A 70 -13.10 5.51 11.68
N GLY A 71 -13.77 6.09 10.70
CA GLY A 71 -14.59 7.27 10.91
C GLY A 71 -15.91 6.95 11.62
N PRO A 72 -16.80 7.96 11.74
CA PRO A 72 -18.14 7.78 12.25
C PRO A 72 -18.92 6.71 11.47
N GLU A 73 -19.80 5.99 12.17
CA GLU A 73 -20.68 5.03 11.53
C GLU A 73 -21.77 5.75 10.74
N VAL A 74 -21.83 5.49 9.43
CA VAL A 74 -22.79 6.11 8.49
C VAL A 74 -23.74 5.09 7.86
N THR A 75 -23.82 3.88 8.41
CA THR A 75 -24.61 2.76 7.85
C THR A 75 -26.09 3.13 7.61
N ALA A 76 -26.68 3.90 8.51
CA ALA A 76 -28.09 4.31 8.43
C ALA A 76 -28.32 5.56 7.55
N GLU A 77 -27.26 6.20 7.05
CA GLU A 77 -27.34 7.49 6.39
C GLU A 77 -27.49 7.36 4.88
N VAL A 78 -28.65 7.80 4.37
CA VAL A 78 -28.97 7.73 2.93
C VAL A 78 -28.00 8.58 2.08
N ALA A 79 -27.45 9.67 2.64
CA ALA A 79 -26.53 10.56 1.94
C ALA A 79 -25.21 9.88 1.54
N TYR A 80 -24.83 8.79 2.22
CA TYR A 80 -23.61 8.02 1.96
C TYR A 80 -23.83 6.86 0.98
N GLN A 81 -25.05 6.65 0.48
CA GLN A 81 -25.32 5.64 -0.54
C GLN A 81 -24.82 6.10 -1.92
N ASN A 82 -24.25 5.19 -2.72
CA ASN A 82 -23.71 5.49 -4.06
C ASN A 82 -24.69 6.28 -4.94
N ARG A 83 -25.98 5.94 -4.90
CA ARG A 83 -27.01 6.65 -5.67
C ARG A 83 -27.16 8.11 -5.21
N ALA A 84 -27.17 8.36 -3.90
CA ALA A 84 -27.28 9.72 -3.37
C ALA A 84 -26.04 10.53 -3.72
N ILE A 85 -24.84 9.93 -3.60
CA ILE A 85 -23.58 10.57 -3.97
C ILE A 85 -23.55 10.94 -5.45
N ALA A 86 -23.98 10.03 -6.33
CA ALA A 86 -24.00 10.24 -7.78
C ALA A 86 -24.92 11.40 -8.21
N LEU A 87 -26.07 11.55 -7.52
CA LEU A 87 -27.11 12.51 -7.91
C LEU A 87 -26.97 13.87 -7.19
N ASN A 88 -26.58 13.85 -5.92
CA ASN A 88 -26.62 15.03 -5.05
C ASN A 88 -25.22 15.57 -4.69
N GLY A 89 -24.15 14.86 -5.06
CA GLY A 89 -22.80 15.21 -4.65
C GLY A 89 -22.39 14.56 -3.32
N LEU A 90 -21.24 14.98 -2.79
CA LEU A 90 -20.74 14.44 -1.52
C LEU A 90 -21.62 14.85 -0.32
N PRO A 91 -21.80 13.97 0.68
CA PRO A 91 -22.36 14.35 1.97
C PRO A 91 -21.46 15.39 2.67
N PRO A 92 -21.98 16.12 3.67
CA PRO A 92 -21.19 17.08 4.43
C PRO A 92 -19.98 16.39 5.06
N ALA A 93 -18.80 16.98 4.87
CA ALA A 93 -17.54 16.42 5.36
C ALA A 93 -17.57 16.26 6.89
N LEU A 94 -17.31 15.04 7.35
CA LEU A 94 -17.09 14.74 8.75
C LEU A 94 -15.61 14.98 9.04
N ASP A 95 -15.31 15.92 9.93
CA ASP A 95 -13.93 16.14 10.40
C ASP A 95 -13.57 15.00 11.36
N VAL A 96 -12.77 14.04 10.88
CA VAL A 96 -12.28 12.92 11.69
C VAL A 96 -10.90 13.28 12.22
N PRO A 97 -10.75 13.56 13.52
CA PRO A 97 -9.47 13.97 14.07
C PRO A 97 -8.46 12.82 13.96
N LEU A 98 -7.33 13.08 13.30
CA LEU A 98 -6.25 12.11 13.22
C LEU A 98 -5.59 11.95 14.59
N SER A 99 -5.62 10.73 15.13
CA SER A 99 -4.97 10.38 16.40
C SER A 99 -3.80 9.41 16.17
N ASN A 100 -2.82 9.44 17.07
CA ASN A 100 -1.72 8.46 17.02
C ASN A 100 -2.22 7.02 17.16
N ALA A 101 -3.29 6.79 17.95
CA ALA A 101 -3.91 5.48 18.08
C ALA A 101 -4.53 4.99 16.76
N ALA A 102 -5.19 5.89 16.02
CA ALA A 102 -5.71 5.60 14.68
C ALA A 102 -4.57 5.25 13.71
N LEU A 103 -3.53 6.09 13.65
CA LEU A 103 -2.40 5.85 12.76
C LEU A 103 -1.71 4.50 13.04
N ASN A 104 -1.41 4.21 14.31
CA ASN A 104 -0.77 2.95 14.68
C ASN A 104 -1.66 1.74 14.31
N SER A 105 -2.96 1.81 14.60
CA SER A 105 -3.90 0.74 14.24
C SER A 105 -4.03 0.53 12.72
N LEU A 106 -3.92 1.59 11.93
CA LEU A 106 -3.89 1.49 10.47
C LEU A 106 -2.60 0.82 9.99
N LEU A 107 -1.44 1.17 10.57
CA LEU A 107 -0.16 0.54 10.23
C LEU A 107 -0.18 -0.96 10.56
N ASP A 108 -0.67 -1.34 11.74
CA ASP A 108 -0.85 -2.74 12.13
C ASP A 108 -1.73 -3.51 11.11
N THR A 109 -2.81 -2.87 10.64
CA THR A 109 -3.71 -3.44 9.62
C THR A 109 -2.98 -3.66 8.28
N LEU A 110 -2.15 -2.69 7.87
CA LEU A 110 -1.40 -2.77 6.61
C LEU A 110 -0.25 -3.78 6.68
N GLU A 111 0.44 -3.92 7.81
CA GLU A 111 1.51 -4.90 7.98
C GLU A 111 1.02 -6.34 7.80
N ASN A 112 -0.18 -6.64 8.31
CA ASN A 112 -0.80 -7.96 8.17
C ASN A 112 -1.10 -8.29 6.70
N ARG A 113 -1.52 -7.30 5.92
CA ARG A 113 -1.77 -7.42 4.47
C ARG A 113 -0.53 -7.84 3.68
N PHE A 114 0.61 -7.18 3.94
CA PHE A 114 1.87 -7.47 3.23
C PHE A 114 2.50 -8.81 3.63
N SER A 115 2.13 -9.33 4.79
CA SER A 115 2.58 -10.65 5.25
C SER A 115 1.87 -11.77 4.49
N SER A 116 0.55 -11.64 4.27
CA SER A 116 -0.24 -12.60 3.50
C SER A 116 0.09 -12.59 2.00
N SER A 117 0.42 -11.44 1.40
CA SER A 117 0.74 -11.35 -0.02
C SER A 117 2.05 -12.03 -0.41
N ARG A 118 3.02 -12.17 0.51
CA ARG A 118 4.29 -12.87 0.25
C ARG A 118 4.14 -14.39 0.13
N GLN A 119 3.07 -14.98 0.67
CA GLN A 119 2.85 -16.43 0.58
C GLN A 119 2.40 -16.90 -0.81
N PHE A 120 1.83 -15.99 -1.63
CA PHE A 120 1.36 -16.31 -2.97
C PHE A 120 2.43 -16.24 -4.08
N SER A 121 3.68 -15.88 -3.76
CA SER A 121 4.73 -15.63 -4.77
C SER A 121 5.77 -16.76 -4.95
N TYR A 122 5.59 -17.94 -4.35
CA TYR A 122 6.51 -19.09 -4.53
C TYR A 122 5.78 -20.38 -4.91
N ALA A 123 4.86 -20.35 -5.87
CA ALA A 123 4.54 -21.55 -6.64
C ALA A 123 5.56 -21.66 -7.79
N GLN A 124 6.77 -22.12 -7.48
CA GLN A 124 7.77 -22.43 -8.49
C GLN A 124 7.25 -23.63 -9.31
N PRO A 125 7.03 -23.49 -10.63
CA PRO A 125 6.64 -24.63 -11.45
C PRO A 125 7.82 -25.59 -11.51
N SER A 126 7.72 -26.72 -10.80
CA SER A 126 8.66 -27.84 -10.92
C SER A 126 8.56 -28.40 -12.33
N SER A 127 9.50 -27.99 -13.19
CA SER A 127 9.70 -28.63 -14.49
C SER A 127 10.22 -30.05 -14.26
N PRO A 128 9.69 -31.07 -14.96
CA PRO A 128 10.26 -32.42 -14.90
C PRO A 128 11.61 -32.42 -15.62
N VAL A 129 12.67 -32.78 -14.90
CA VAL A 129 14.00 -33.01 -15.46
C VAL A 129 14.02 -34.40 -16.10
N GLU A 130 14.04 -34.46 -17.43
CA GLU A 130 14.36 -35.67 -18.17
C GLU A 130 15.26 -35.32 -19.38
N ALA A 131 16.57 -35.55 -19.23
CA ALA A 131 17.40 -36.29 -20.18
C ALA A 131 18.88 -36.32 -19.71
N PRO A 132 19.62 -37.42 -19.97
CA PRO A 132 20.91 -37.72 -19.35
C PRO A 132 22.10 -37.26 -20.20
N GLU A 133 23.19 -36.83 -19.56
CA GLU A 133 24.49 -36.64 -20.22
C GLU A 133 25.58 -37.44 -19.48
N PRO A 134 26.36 -38.31 -20.17
CA PRO A 134 27.45 -39.04 -19.56
C PRO A 134 28.81 -38.45 -19.99
N ARG A 135 29.68 -38.10 -19.02
CA ARG A 135 31.09 -38.56 -18.91
C ARG A 135 31.91 -37.73 -17.93
N ARG A 136 32.37 -38.44 -16.89
CA ARG A 136 33.73 -38.47 -16.27
C ARG A 136 34.66 -37.28 -16.57
N ARG A 137 35.31 -36.64 -15.59
CA ARG A 137 36.32 -37.21 -14.66
C ARG A 137 36.57 -36.29 -13.43
N PRO A 138 37.14 -36.82 -12.34
CA PRO A 138 37.30 -36.14 -11.06
C PRO A 138 38.65 -35.42 -10.94
N GLY A 139 38.72 -34.40 -10.09
CA GLY A 139 40.00 -33.88 -9.60
C GLY A 139 39.89 -32.55 -8.88
N ASN A 140 40.09 -32.62 -7.55
CA ASN A 140 40.74 -31.63 -6.68
C ASN A 140 40.08 -30.25 -6.54
N ALA A 141 40.10 -29.57 -5.40
CA ALA A 141 40.49 -29.89 -4.04
C ALA A 141 39.89 -28.78 -3.16
N VAL A 142 39.65 -29.14 -1.91
CA VAL A 142 39.32 -28.28 -0.78
C VAL A 142 40.35 -27.16 -0.59
N GLU A 143 39.90 -25.95 -0.27
CA GLU A 143 40.52 -24.89 0.58
C GLU A 143 39.99 -23.51 0.11
N LYS A 144 39.62 -22.53 0.93
CA LYS A 144 39.83 -22.28 2.36
C LYS A 144 38.86 -21.17 2.79
N GLN A 145 38.14 -21.38 3.89
CA GLN A 145 37.58 -20.29 4.71
C GLN A 145 38.73 -19.51 5.37
N PRO A 146 38.55 -18.21 5.59
CA PRO A 146 39.03 -17.59 6.82
C PRO A 146 37.86 -17.13 7.70
N ALA A 147 38.00 -17.45 8.97
CA ALA A 147 37.14 -17.15 10.10
C ALA A 147 37.07 -15.64 10.44
N PRO A 148 36.09 -15.23 11.26
CA PRO A 148 35.73 -13.83 11.51
C PRO A 148 36.67 -13.18 12.53
N GLN A 149 36.99 -11.90 12.35
CA GLN A 149 37.73 -11.13 13.35
C GLN A 149 36.82 -10.11 14.06
N ASN A 150 36.89 -10.23 15.38
CA ASN A 150 36.23 -9.49 16.43
C ASN A 150 36.24 -7.97 16.31
N VAL A 151 35.08 -7.41 16.65
CA VAL A 151 34.86 -6.08 17.22
C VAL A 151 35.77 -5.78 18.42
N PRO A 152 36.12 -4.50 18.61
CA PRO A 152 36.06 -3.92 19.96
C PRO A 152 35.08 -2.75 20.03
N ALA A 153 34.25 -2.81 21.07
CA ALA A 153 33.34 -1.77 21.51
C ALA A 153 34.09 -0.50 21.98
N GLN A 154 33.54 0.67 21.64
CA GLN A 154 33.78 1.90 22.40
C GLN A 154 32.44 2.47 22.87
N LYS A 155 32.36 2.67 24.19
CA LYS A 155 31.25 3.28 24.96
C LYS A 155 31.49 4.80 25.08
N PRO A 156 30.57 5.61 25.65
CA PRO A 156 30.08 6.85 25.05
C PRO A 156 30.68 8.10 25.73
N ALA A 157 30.75 9.21 25.00
CA ALA A 157 30.99 10.53 25.58
C ALA A 157 29.88 11.50 25.16
N GLN A 158 29.31 12.15 26.16
CA GLN A 158 28.21 13.11 26.15
C GLN A 158 28.71 14.55 25.86
N PRO A 159 27.80 15.54 25.69
CA PRO A 159 27.91 16.61 24.70
C PRO A 159 28.54 17.91 25.21
N GLY A 160 29.03 18.72 24.28
CA GLY A 160 29.38 20.13 24.47
C GLY A 160 28.88 20.96 23.28
N PRO A 161 28.49 22.23 23.50
CA PRO A 161 27.66 22.99 22.57
C PRO A 161 28.50 23.61 21.46
N ALA A 162 28.13 23.33 20.21
CA ALA A 162 28.63 24.05 19.05
C ALA A 162 27.41 24.61 18.32
N GLU A 163 27.32 25.94 18.27
CA GLU A 163 26.43 26.68 17.38
C GLU A 163 26.69 26.19 15.94
N GLY A 164 25.71 25.47 15.40
CA GLY A 164 25.72 25.00 14.01
C GLY A 164 24.91 25.94 13.13
N PRO A 165 25.30 26.14 11.86
CA PRO A 165 24.54 26.94 10.92
C PRO A 165 23.14 26.33 10.72
N SER A 166 22.18 27.21 10.44
CA SER A 166 20.77 26.92 10.26
C SER A 166 20.53 25.70 9.35
N ARG A 167 19.61 24.81 9.76
CA ARG A 167 19.22 23.58 9.05
C ARG A 167 18.82 23.77 7.58
N ASP A 168 18.49 25.00 7.18
CA ASP A 168 18.06 25.33 5.83
C ASP A 168 19.23 25.49 4.83
N GLU A 169 20.45 25.81 5.28
CA GLU A 169 21.63 25.93 4.39
C GLU A 169 22.21 24.56 4.01
N LEU A 170 22.20 23.60 4.95
CA LEU A 170 22.73 22.25 4.71
C LEU A 170 21.89 21.43 3.70
N ASN A 171 20.62 21.77 3.49
CA ASN A 171 19.75 21.02 2.59
C ASN A 171 20.00 21.37 1.11
N LEU A 172 20.38 22.62 0.82
CA LEU A 172 20.64 23.09 -0.56
C LEU A 172 21.98 22.59 -1.11
N ASP A 173 23.02 22.51 -0.27
CA ASP A 173 24.36 22.07 -0.70
C ASP A 173 24.44 20.56 -1.01
N ILE A 174 23.59 19.76 -0.36
CA ILE A 174 23.52 18.30 -0.58
C ILE A 174 22.91 18.01 -1.95
N GLU A 175 21.81 18.70 -2.30
CA GLU A 175 21.13 18.50 -3.59
C GLU A 175 22.05 18.88 -4.77
N ASP A 176 22.79 19.98 -4.65
CA ASP A 176 23.71 20.45 -5.70
C ASP A 176 24.92 19.51 -5.90
N SER A 177 25.39 18.85 -4.84
CA SER A 177 26.46 17.86 -4.92
C SER A 177 26.02 16.60 -5.66
N VAL A 178 24.81 16.11 -5.38
CA VAL A 178 24.24 14.93 -6.05
C VAL A 178 23.98 15.20 -7.53
N ILE A 179 23.48 16.39 -7.87
CA ILE A 179 23.23 16.78 -9.27
C ILE A 179 24.54 16.84 -10.06
N ARG A 180 25.62 17.39 -9.49
CA ARG A 180 26.94 17.44 -10.15
C ARG A 180 27.53 16.05 -10.34
N GLU A 181 27.36 15.14 -9.37
CA GLU A 181 27.87 13.78 -9.47
C GLU A 181 27.11 12.97 -10.54
N LEU A 182 25.79 13.13 -10.61
CA LEU A 182 24.96 12.49 -11.63
C LEU A 182 25.30 12.99 -13.04
N ALA A 183 25.49 14.30 -13.20
CA ALA A 183 25.90 14.91 -14.47
C ALA A 183 27.29 14.44 -14.94
N ARG A 184 28.17 14.06 -14.00
CA ARG A 184 29.49 13.50 -14.31
C ARG A 184 29.39 12.04 -14.74
N SER A 185 28.53 11.26 -14.08
CA SER A 185 28.33 9.83 -14.38
C SER A 185 27.64 9.60 -15.73
N LEU A 186 26.84 10.55 -16.22
CA LEU A 186 26.09 10.43 -17.48
C LEU A 186 26.87 10.90 -18.70
N ARG A 187 28.13 11.35 -18.56
CA ARG A 187 28.96 11.67 -19.73
C ARG A 187 29.43 10.37 -20.39
N PRO A 188 29.04 10.08 -21.64
CA PRO A 188 29.54 8.92 -22.35
C PRO A 188 31.06 9.06 -22.53
N GLN A 189 31.81 8.04 -22.11
CA GLN A 189 33.23 7.95 -22.44
C GLN A 189 33.36 7.80 -23.96
N GLN A 190 33.75 8.88 -24.65
CA GLN A 190 34.19 8.78 -26.03
C GLN A 190 35.41 7.86 -26.06
N ARG A 191 35.25 6.74 -26.77
CA ARG A 191 36.29 5.79 -27.16
C ARG A 191 37.29 6.43 -28.11
#